data_AF-A0A2N3EIQ1-F1
#
_entry.id   AF-A0A2N3EIQ1-F1
#
_cell.length_a   1.000
_cell.length_b   1.000
_cell.length_c   1.000
_cell.angle_alpha   90.00
_cell.angle_beta   90.00
_cell.angle_gamma   90.00
#
_symmetry.space_group_name_H-M   'P 1'
#
loop_
_entity.id
_entity.type
_entity.pdbx_description
1 polymer ?
#
loop_
_entity_poly.entity_id
_entity_poly.type
_entity_poly.pdbx_seq_one_letter_code
_entity_poly.pdbx_strand_id
1 'polypeptide(L)'
;MGGARDLFDRTPTLAEMAALAAIVRDAAGNEGEEACVALAWALLNRCAGGRPRLGESRFAPTNSDFADPAFWRALSAACRAWTGDAPDPTDGATRFHSHTDYPRWASQTAPNALIGKHFFYPP
;
A
#
# COMPACT_ATOMS: atom_id res chain seq x y z
N MET A 1 16.85 0.87 -8.01
CA MET A 1 17.24 1.05 -6.60
C MET A 1 17.04 2.52 -6.25
N GLY A 2 15.96 2.85 -5.54
CA GLY A 2 15.50 4.22 -5.28
C GLY A 2 13.99 4.22 -5.47
N GLY A 3 13.23 4.38 -4.39
CA GLY A 3 11.78 4.17 -4.46
C GLY A 3 11.04 4.71 -3.26
N ALA A 4 11.20 4.10 -2.07
CA ALA A 4 10.37 4.46 -0.91
C ALA A 4 11.00 5.42 0.11
N ARG A 5 12.34 5.50 0.19
CA ARG A 5 13.01 6.38 1.18
C ARG A 5 12.95 7.85 0.81
N ASP A 6 12.92 8.18 -0.48
CA ASP A 6 12.87 9.56 -1.00
C ASP A 6 11.43 10.13 -1.04
N LEU A 7 10.46 9.33 -0.57
CA LEU A 7 9.02 9.52 -0.75
C LEU A 7 8.40 10.41 0.30
N PHE A 8 9.01 10.41 1.48
CA PHE A 8 8.80 11.41 2.49
C PHE A 8 10.07 12.26 2.46
N ASP A 9 9.97 13.56 2.17
CA ASP A 9 11.10 14.52 2.28
C ASP A 9 11.71 14.59 3.71
N ARG A 10 11.23 13.73 4.62
CA ARG A 10 11.56 13.55 6.02
C ARG A 10 11.20 12.13 6.46
N THR A 11 11.66 11.67 7.61
CA THR A 11 11.12 10.43 8.20
C THR A 11 9.59 10.52 8.40
N PRO A 12 8.80 9.51 7.99
CA PRO A 12 7.37 9.47 8.28
C PRO A 12 7.14 9.38 9.79
N THR A 13 6.11 10.08 10.25
CA THR A 13 5.67 9.98 11.64
C THR A 13 5.00 8.62 11.87
N LEU A 14 4.94 8.20 13.14
CA LEU A 14 4.21 6.99 13.53
C LEU A 14 2.74 7.07 13.11
N ALA A 15 2.12 8.26 13.18
CA ALA A 15 0.73 8.46 12.76
C ALA A 15 0.54 8.22 11.25
N GLU A 16 1.46 8.68 10.41
CA GLU A 16 1.43 8.45 8.96
C GLU A 16 1.59 6.95 8.64
N MET A 17 2.53 6.28 9.29
CA MET A 17 2.74 4.83 9.11
C MET A 17 1.54 4.01 9.61
N ALA A 18 0.93 4.39 10.73
CA ALA A 18 -0.26 3.75 11.26
C ALA A 18 -1.47 3.93 10.32
N ALA A 19 -1.63 5.12 9.72
CA ALA A 19 -2.71 5.35 8.77
C ALA A 19 -2.52 4.55 7.47
N LEU A 20 -1.28 4.44 6.97
CA LEU A 20 -0.94 3.56 5.84
C LEU A 20 -1.26 2.09 6.19
N ALA A 21 -0.85 1.64 7.37
CA ALA A 21 -1.10 0.29 7.85
C ALA A 21 -2.60 -0.04 7.96
N ALA A 22 -3.44 0.90 8.41
CA ALA A 22 -4.88 0.70 8.48
C ALA A 22 -5.50 0.43 7.10
N ILE A 23 -5.06 1.16 6.08
CA ILE A 23 -5.54 0.95 4.69
C ILE A 23 -5.05 -0.38 4.13
N VAL A 24 -3.79 -0.73 4.38
CA VAL A 24 -3.23 -2.02 3.98
C VAL A 24 -4.00 -3.17 4.63
N ARG A 25 -4.29 -3.08 5.94
CA ARG A 25 -5.10 -4.06 6.67
C ARG A 25 -6.48 -4.20 6.02
N ASP A 26 -7.17 -3.09 5.81
CA ASP A 26 -8.54 -3.12 5.29
C ASP A 26 -8.60 -3.71 3.87
N ALA A 27 -7.60 -3.40 3.03
CA ALA A 27 -7.48 -3.97 1.70
C ALA A 27 -7.10 -5.45 1.72
N ALA A 28 -6.10 -5.84 2.52
CA ALA A 28 -5.65 -7.23 2.64
C ALA A 28 -6.73 -8.14 3.23
N GLY A 29 -7.50 -7.66 4.21
CA GLY A 29 -8.41 -8.50 4.98
C GLY A 29 -7.65 -9.65 5.66
N ASN A 30 -7.95 -10.89 5.27
CA ASN A 30 -7.31 -12.10 5.79
C ASN A 30 -6.13 -12.61 4.94
N GLU A 31 -5.63 -11.80 3.99
CA GLU A 31 -4.51 -12.20 3.15
C GLU A 31 -3.17 -12.27 3.90
N GLY A 32 -2.22 -12.99 3.33
CA GLY A 32 -0.89 -13.19 3.89
C GLY A 32 0.04 -11.99 3.76
N GLU A 33 1.25 -12.14 4.29
CA GLU A 33 2.26 -11.08 4.36
C GLU A 33 2.64 -10.49 2.99
N GLU A 34 2.72 -11.32 1.95
CA GLU A 34 3.04 -10.89 0.59
C GLU A 34 2.03 -9.88 0.04
N ALA A 35 0.74 -10.08 0.29
CA ALA A 35 -0.31 -9.15 -0.12
C ALA A 35 -0.20 -7.82 0.64
N CYS A 36 0.09 -7.85 1.95
CA CYS A 36 0.31 -6.65 2.74
C CYS A 36 1.51 -5.83 2.21
N VAL A 37 2.61 -6.49 1.87
CA VAL A 37 3.80 -5.84 1.30
C VAL A 37 3.48 -5.23 -0.06
N ALA A 38 2.78 -5.95 -0.94
CA ALA A 38 2.37 -5.45 -2.25
C ALA A 38 1.46 -4.21 -2.14
N LEU A 39 0.45 -4.27 -1.27
CA LEU A 39 -0.45 -3.13 -1.01
C LEU A 39 0.29 -1.93 -0.42
N ALA A 40 1.22 -2.15 0.51
CA ALA A 40 2.05 -1.10 1.08
C ALA A 40 2.90 -0.41 0.00
N TRP A 41 3.59 -1.17 -0.84
CA TRP A 41 4.34 -0.63 -1.98
C TRP A 41 3.45 0.15 -2.94
N ALA A 42 2.30 -0.39 -3.33
CA ALA A 42 1.42 0.29 -4.27
C ALA A 42 0.88 1.63 -3.73
N LEU A 43 0.66 1.74 -2.42
CA LEU A 43 0.24 2.97 -1.76
C LEU A 43 1.40 3.97 -1.65
N LEU A 44 2.61 3.50 -1.32
CA LEU A 44 3.81 4.33 -1.31
C LEU A 44 4.08 4.88 -2.72
N ASN A 45 4.16 4.03 -3.73
CA ASN A 45 4.36 4.42 -5.13
C ASN A 45 3.31 5.44 -5.59
N ARG A 46 2.04 5.29 -5.18
CA ARG A 46 0.98 6.26 -5.46
C ARG A 46 1.29 7.63 -4.87
N CYS A 47 1.79 7.69 -3.65
CA CYS A 47 2.18 8.94 -3.00
C CYS A 47 3.43 9.56 -3.64
N ALA A 48 4.37 8.75 -4.13
CA ALA A 48 5.54 9.22 -4.90
C ALA A 48 5.11 9.87 -6.22
N GLY A 49 4.12 9.29 -6.91
CA GLY A 49 3.62 9.72 -8.21
C GLY A 49 2.73 10.97 -8.20
N GLY A 50 2.63 11.70 -7.09
CA GLY A 50 1.89 12.97 -7.02
C GLY A 50 0.36 12.86 -7.07
N ARG A 51 -0.21 11.66 -6.91
CA ARG A 51 -1.66 11.45 -6.70
C ARG A 51 -1.94 11.46 -5.18
N PRO A 52 -3.07 12.00 -4.72
CA PRO A 52 -3.15 12.88 -3.54
C PRO A 52 -2.42 12.34 -2.32
N ARG A 53 -1.70 13.26 -1.68
CA ARG A 53 -0.79 13.04 -0.55
C ARG A 53 -1.52 12.35 0.59
N LEU A 54 -0.85 11.39 1.24
CA LEU A 54 -1.18 10.97 2.60
C LEU A 54 -1.43 12.23 3.46
N GLY A 55 -2.70 12.54 3.77
CA GLY A 55 -3.07 13.75 4.51
C GLY A 55 -4.20 14.62 3.92
N GLU A 56 -4.59 14.46 2.66
CA GLU A 56 -5.82 15.10 2.13
C GLU A 56 -7.06 14.30 2.53
N SER A 57 -7.43 14.41 3.81
CA SER A 57 -8.72 14.04 4.42
C SER A 57 -9.25 12.61 4.18
N ARG A 58 -8.41 11.57 4.18
CA ARG A 58 -8.86 10.15 4.22
C ARG A 58 -8.06 9.22 5.14
N PHE A 59 -7.09 9.78 5.87
CA PHE A 59 -6.15 9.02 6.71
C PHE A 59 -6.34 9.31 8.21
N ALA A 60 -7.50 9.86 8.60
CA ALA A 60 -7.83 9.93 10.02
C ALA A 60 -7.92 8.47 10.52
N PRO A 61 -7.04 8.03 11.45
CA PRO A 61 -7.10 6.67 11.95
C PRO A 61 -8.41 6.54 12.73
N THR A 62 -9.41 5.90 12.13
CA THR A 62 -10.68 5.66 12.83
C THR A 62 -10.61 4.41 13.70
N ASN A 63 -9.58 3.56 13.56
CA ASN A 63 -9.32 2.51 14.54
C ASN A 63 -7.91 1.93 14.37
N SER A 64 -6.90 2.57 14.98
CA SER A 64 -5.64 1.89 15.31
C SER A 64 -5.92 0.94 16.47
N ASP A 65 -6.68 -0.11 16.20
CA ASP A 65 -6.90 -1.17 17.18
C ASP A 65 -5.59 -1.94 17.33
N PHE A 66 -4.81 -1.53 18.33
CA PHE A 66 -3.53 -2.18 18.64
C PHE A 66 -3.71 -3.61 19.17
N ALA A 67 -4.94 -4.07 19.43
CA ALA A 67 -5.21 -5.47 19.74
C ALA A 67 -5.37 -6.34 18.47
N ASP A 68 -5.52 -5.74 17.29
CA ASP A 68 -5.71 -6.45 16.03
C ASP A 68 -4.37 -6.93 15.44
N PRO A 69 -4.13 -8.26 15.35
CA PRO A 69 -2.91 -8.79 14.75
C PRO A 69 -2.77 -8.45 13.25
N ALA A 70 -3.88 -8.25 12.53
CA ALA A 70 -3.84 -7.87 11.12
C ALA A 70 -3.28 -6.46 10.93
N PHE A 71 -3.61 -5.54 11.83
CA PHE A 71 -3.01 -4.20 11.87
C PHE A 71 -1.48 -4.27 12.04
N TRP A 72 -0.97 -5.08 12.96
CA TRP A 72 0.47 -5.20 13.17
C TRP A 72 1.21 -5.82 11.99
N ARG A 73 0.61 -6.79 11.30
CA ARG A 73 1.17 -7.34 10.05
C ARG A 73 1.23 -6.26 8.98
N ALA A 74 0.16 -5.49 8.83
CA ALA A 74 0.11 -4.39 7.87
C ALA A 74 1.13 -3.29 8.20
N LEU A 75 1.32 -2.95 9.48
CA LEU A 75 2.31 -1.97 9.92
C LEU A 75 3.74 -2.47 9.67
N SER A 76 4.02 -3.74 9.98
CA SER A 76 5.31 -4.37 9.65
C SER A 76 5.59 -4.30 8.15
N ALA A 77 4.62 -4.68 7.32
CA ALA A 77 4.74 -4.61 5.87
C ALA A 77 4.98 -3.17 5.37
N ALA A 78 4.24 -2.20 5.89
CA ALA A 78 4.42 -0.78 5.58
C ALA A 78 5.83 -0.29 5.92
N CYS A 79 6.33 -0.63 7.11
CA CYS A 79 7.70 -0.30 7.52
C CYS A 79 8.74 -0.94 6.59
N ARG A 80 8.60 -2.24 6.29
CA ARG A 80 9.54 -2.96 5.43
C ARG A 80 9.56 -2.43 3.99
N ALA A 81 8.40 -2.05 3.46
CA ALA A 81 8.31 -1.42 2.15
C ALA A 81 8.97 -0.03 2.19
N TRP A 82 8.68 0.78 3.20
CA TRP A 82 9.27 2.11 3.35
C TRP A 82 10.80 2.09 3.50
N THR A 83 11.33 1.19 4.33
CA THR A 83 12.77 1.03 4.51
C THR A 83 13.46 0.40 3.30
N GLY A 84 12.71 -0.24 2.40
CA GLY A 84 13.23 -1.02 1.29
C GLY A 84 13.80 -2.38 1.70
N ASP A 85 13.49 -2.86 2.91
CA ASP A 85 13.91 -4.18 3.40
C ASP A 85 13.10 -5.33 2.76
N ALA A 86 11.95 -5.02 2.16
CA ALA A 86 11.24 -5.91 1.26
C ALA A 86 11.27 -5.33 -0.16
N PRO A 87 11.62 -6.13 -1.20
CA PRO A 87 11.56 -5.67 -2.58
C PRO A 87 10.11 -5.30 -2.96
N ASP A 88 9.93 -4.41 -3.94
CA ASP A 88 8.60 -4.09 -4.48
C ASP A 88 8.13 -5.23 -5.40
N PRO A 89 7.15 -6.06 -4.99
CA PRO A 89 6.67 -7.15 -5.82
C PRO A 89 5.68 -6.66 -6.90
N THR A 90 5.25 -5.39 -6.84
CA THR A 90 4.25 -4.80 -7.73
C THR A 90 4.85 -4.09 -8.94
N ASP A 91 6.18 -3.99 -8.99
CA ASP A 91 6.95 -3.31 -10.02
C ASP A 91 6.46 -1.87 -10.27
N GLY A 92 6.47 -1.04 -9.21
CA GLY A 92 6.11 0.38 -9.32
C GLY A 92 4.62 0.65 -9.48
N ALA A 93 3.74 -0.33 -9.23
CA ALA A 93 2.31 -0.13 -9.37
C ALA A 93 1.80 0.99 -8.46
N THR A 94 0.82 1.77 -8.91
CA THR A 94 0.19 2.83 -8.10
C THR A 94 -1.30 2.62 -7.92
N ARG A 95 -1.90 1.67 -8.63
CA ARG A 95 -3.33 1.38 -8.60
C ARG A 95 -3.53 -0.11 -8.44
N PHE A 96 -4.60 -0.48 -7.74
CA PHE A 96 -4.96 -1.88 -7.58
C PHE A 96 -6.48 -2.01 -7.42
N HIS A 97 -7.00 -3.20 -7.70
CA HIS A 97 -8.36 -3.59 -7.36
C HIS A 97 -8.42 -5.11 -7.12
N SER A 98 -9.50 -5.58 -6.47
CA SER A 98 -9.75 -7.02 -6.35
C SER A 98 -9.89 -7.65 -7.73
N HIS A 99 -9.34 -8.85 -7.95
CA HIS A 99 -9.44 -9.56 -9.23
C HIS A 99 -10.88 -9.99 -9.57
N THR A 100 -11.81 -9.88 -8.63
CA THR A 100 -13.24 -10.10 -8.84
C THR A 100 -13.95 -8.88 -9.39
N ASP A 101 -13.32 -7.70 -9.30
CA ASP A 101 -13.90 -6.44 -9.69
C ASP A 101 -13.40 -6.05 -11.10
N TYR A 102 -14.25 -5.34 -11.85
CA TYR A 102 -13.93 -4.86 -13.20
C TYR A 102 -14.18 -3.35 -13.30
N PRO A 103 -13.34 -2.51 -12.67
CA PRO A 103 -13.51 -1.08 -12.74
C PRO A 103 -13.17 -0.55 -14.14
N ARG A 104 -13.95 0.44 -14.62
CA ARG A 104 -13.78 1.01 -15.97
C ARG A 104 -12.35 1.49 -16.26
N TRP A 105 -11.66 2.00 -15.25
CA TRP A 105 -10.32 2.52 -15.38
C TRP A 105 -9.25 1.46 -15.67
N ALA A 106 -9.53 0.19 -15.38
CA ALA A 106 -8.62 -0.93 -15.62
C ALA A 106 -8.85 -1.61 -16.98
N SER A 107 -9.93 -1.25 -17.69
CA SER A 107 -10.40 -1.99 -18.87
C SER A 107 -9.44 -2.01 -20.08
N GLN A 108 -8.46 -1.10 -20.12
CA GLN A 108 -7.52 -0.95 -21.25
C GLN A 108 -6.05 -0.99 -20.82
N THR A 109 -5.76 -1.37 -19.58
CA THR A 109 -4.39 -1.42 -19.07
C THR A 109 -4.12 -2.86 -18.61
N ALA A 110 -2.96 -3.42 -18.97
CA ALA A 110 -2.56 -4.70 -18.42
C ALA A 110 -2.01 -4.51 -16.99
N PRO A 111 -2.36 -5.38 -16.03
CA PRO A 111 -1.75 -5.34 -14.71
C PRO A 111 -0.27 -5.77 -14.77
N ASN A 112 0.57 -5.17 -13.93
CA ASN A 112 1.96 -5.56 -13.70
C ASN A 112 2.03 -6.90 -12.95
N ALA A 113 1.08 -7.13 -12.04
CA ALA A 113 1.08 -8.31 -11.17
C ALA A 113 -0.33 -8.69 -10.69
N LEU A 114 -0.50 -9.97 -10.37
CA LEU A 114 -1.60 -10.50 -9.57
C LEU A 114 -0.99 -11.08 -8.30
N ILE A 115 -1.21 -10.43 -7.15
CA ILE A 115 -0.66 -10.85 -5.85
C ILE A 115 -1.83 -10.96 -4.87
N GLY A 116 -1.97 -12.12 -4.26
CA GLY A 116 -3.15 -12.45 -3.48
C GLY A 116 -4.41 -12.27 -4.34
N LYS A 117 -5.38 -11.53 -3.82
CA LYS A 117 -6.64 -11.27 -4.51
C LYS A 117 -6.63 -10.02 -5.39
N HIS A 118 -5.49 -9.36 -5.60
CA HIS A 118 -5.43 -8.03 -6.21
C HIS A 118 -4.63 -7.99 -7.51
N PHE A 119 -5.19 -7.32 -8.52
CA PHE A 119 -4.44 -6.86 -9.68
C PHE A 119 -3.77 -5.51 -9.40
N PHE A 120 -2.51 -5.37 -9.77
CA PHE A 120 -1.69 -4.17 -9.58
C PHE A 120 -1.34 -3.55 -10.94
N TYR A 121 -1.46 -2.23 -11.06
CA TYR A 121 -1.34 -1.51 -12.34
C TYR A 121 -0.32 -0.36 -12.26
N PRO A 122 0.36 -0.07 -13.37
CA PRO A 122 1.31 1.05 -13.45
C PRO A 122 0.60 2.42 -13.30
N PRO A 123 1.37 3.51 -13.09
CA PRO A 123 0.88 4.90 -12.99
C PRO A 123 -0.14 5.36 -14.05
#